data_AF-N6ZQ70-F1
#
_entry.id   AF-N6ZQ70-F1
#
_cell.length_a   1.000
_cell.length_b   1.000
_cell.length_c   1.000
_cell.angle_alpha   90.00
_cell.angle_beta   90.00
_cell.angle_gamma   90.00
#
_symmetry.space_group_name_H-M   'P 1'
#
loop_
_entity.id
_entity.type
_entity.pdbx_description
1 polymer ?
#
loop_
_entity_poly.entity_id
_entity_poly.type
_entity_poly.pdbx_seq_one_letter_code
_entity_poly.pdbx_strand_id
1 'polypeptide(L)'
;CRARRLGGLRLALPGPTGEDDSLRFTARGTIAGVADSAAAVLHQVMAALASGNHLLLADTAAARKVQAALPDTVRGQVRVDAAWFDKTLGAVLFDGSETEADALRVRVASRTGPILQLLQPTPDYDLSRLVHERTLSINTAAAGGNASLMAMGA
;
A
#
# COMPACT_ATOMS: atom_id res chain seq x y z
N CYS A 1 9.68 -17.22 -5.18
CA CYS A 1 9.53 -15.84 -4.66
C CYS A 1 8.55 -15.73 -3.49
N ARG A 2 8.78 -16.46 -2.38
CA ARG A 2 7.91 -16.46 -1.17
C ARG A 2 8.36 -15.47 -0.07
N ALA A 3 9.47 -14.75 -0.28
CA ALA A 3 10.21 -14.04 0.77
C ALA A 3 9.84 -12.56 0.98
N ARG A 4 8.85 -11.99 0.27
CA ARG A 4 8.53 -10.56 0.35
C ARG A 4 7.03 -10.27 0.31
N ARG A 5 6.22 -10.96 1.14
CA ARG A 5 4.82 -10.56 1.37
C ARG A 5 4.70 -9.92 2.75
N LEU A 6 4.50 -8.60 2.76
CA LEU A 6 4.15 -7.86 3.99
C LEU A 6 2.67 -8.03 4.34
N GLY A 7 1.81 -8.24 3.34
CA GLY A 7 0.39 -8.48 3.53
C GLY A 7 0.14 -9.73 4.38
N GLY A 8 -0.59 -9.56 5.49
CA GLY A 8 -0.94 -10.64 6.42
C GLY A 8 0.14 -11.01 7.42
N LEU A 9 1.30 -10.32 7.42
CA LEU A 9 2.36 -10.55 8.39
C LEU A 9 1.98 -9.93 9.74
N ARG A 10 2.03 -10.73 10.81
CA ARG A 10 2.00 -10.28 12.21
C ARG A 10 3.34 -10.58 12.84
N LEU A 11 4.02 -9.54 13.30
CA LEU A 11 5.27 -9.63 14.04
C LEU A 11 4.97 -9.41 15.51
N ALA A 12 5.22 -10.42 16.35
CA ALA A 12 5.22 -10.21 17.79
C ALA A 12 6.40 -9.28 18.14
N LEU A 13 6.12 -8.26 18.94
CA LEU A 13 7.14 -7.32 19.42
C LEU A 13 7.55 -7.74 20.83
N PRO A 14 8.84 -7.63 21.19
CA PRO A 14 9.25 -7.85 22.57
C PRO A 14 8.61 -6.77 23.46
N GLY A 15 8.02 -7.19 24.57
CA GLY A 15 7.30 -6.32 25.49
C GLY A 15 7.32 -6.89 26.91
N PRO A 16 6.80 -6.14 27.90
CA PRO A 16 6.72 -6.59 29.28
C PRO A 16 5.70 -7.74 29.44
N THR A 17 5.81 -8.49 30.53
CA THR A 17 4.77 -9.47 30.89
C THR A 17 3.45 -8.75 31.17
N GLY A 18 2.35 -9.29 30.66
CA GLY A 18 1.02 -8.68 30.84
C GLY A 18 0.58 -7.83 29.65
N GLU A 19 1.40 -7.78 28.60
CA GLU A 19 1.09 -7.15 27.32
C GLU A 19 1.36 -8.14 26.17
N ASP A 20 0.52 -8.10 25.13
CA ASP A 20 0.75 -8.73 23.83
C ASP A 20 0.81 -7.63 22.77
N ASP A 21 2.04 -7.29 22.38
CA ASP A 21 2.34 -6.28 21.39
C ASP A 21 2.62 -6.92 20.03
N SER A 22 1.99 -6.39 18.98
CA SER A 22 2.23 -6.86 17.63
C SER A 22 2.19 -5.76 16.59
N LEU A 23 3.08 -5.88 15.60
CA LEU A 23 3.12 -5.06 14.40
C LEU A 23 2.51 -5.84 13.23
N ARG A 24 1.66 -5.17 12.45
CA ARG A 24 1.14 -5.69 11.17
C ARG A 24 1.18 -4.62 10.09
N PHE A 25 1.12 -5.07 8.84
CA PHE A 25 1.10 -4.19 7.67
C PHE A 25 -0.28 -4.23 7.02
N THR A 26 -0.86 -3.05 6.79
CA THR A 26 -2.18 -2.87 6.20
C THR A 26 -2.09 -2.07 4.91
N ALA A 27 -3.02 -2.27 3.98
CA ALA A 27 -3.06 -1.50 2.74
C ALA A 27 -3.23 0.01 3.03
N ARG A 28 -2.67 0.85 2.16
CA ARG A 28 -2.86 2.31 2.16
C ARG A 28 -4.20 2.75 1.59
N GLY A 29 -4.95 1.85 0.96
CA GLY A 29 -6.25 2.12 0.35
C GLY A 29 -6.13 2.26 -1.16
N THR A 30 -6.45 3.43 -1.70
CA THR A 30 -6.38 3.69 -3.14
C THR A 30 -5.04 4.29 -3.52
N ILE A 31 -4.33 3.67 -4.44
CA ILE A 31 -3.07 4.15 -5.00
C ILE A 31 -3.34 4.72 -6.39
N ALA A 32 -2.75 5.87 -6.72
CA ALA A 32 -2.81 6.38 -8.08
C ALA A 32 -1.73 5.75 -8.95
N GLY A 33 -2.04 5.44 -10.21
CA GLY A 33 -1.08 4.98 -11.21
C GLY A 33 -1.04 5.93 -12.40
N VAL A 34 0.15 6.43 -12.72
CA VAL A 34 0.39 7.33 -13.84
C VAL A 34 1.49 6.71 -14.70
N ALA A 35 1.13 6.32 -15.92
CA ALA A 35 2.04 5.70 -16.88
C ALA A 35 1.45 5.76 -18.30
N ASP A 36 2.34 5.82 -19.29
CA ASP A 36 1.96 5.94 -20.71
C ASP A 36 2.13 4.64 -21.51
N SER A 37 2.75 3.60 -20.92
CA SER A 37 2.92 2.31 -21.57
C SER A 37 2.08 1.21 -20.92
N ALA A 38 1.59 0.24 -21.72
CA ALA A 38 0.82 -0.89 -21.20
C ALA A 38 1.63 -1.76 -20.23
N ALA A 39 2.95 -1.89 -20.46
CA ALA A 39 3.84 -2.63 -19.58
C ALA A 39 3.97 -1.95 -18.21
N ALA A 40 4.16 -0.63 -18.18
CA ALA A 40 4.22 0.15 -16.96
C ALA A 40 2.88 0.12 -16.19
N VAL A 41 1.75 0.25 -16.89
CA VAL A 41 0.43 0.12 -16.26
C VAL A 41 0.25 -1.27 -15.63
N LEU A 42 0.63 -2.35 -16.32
CA LEU A 42 0.57 -3.71 -15.75
C LEU A 42 1.48 -3.85 -14.53
N HIS A 43 2.68 -3.25 -14.55
CA HIS A 43 3.57 -3.24 -13.38
C HIS A 43 2.94 -2.51 -12.18
N GLN A 44 2.26 -1.38 -12.41
CA GLN A 44 1.51 -0.67 -11.38
C GLN A 44 0.33 -1.49 -10.84
N VAL A 45 -0.41 -2.19 -11.71
CA VAL A 45 -1.45 -3.14 -11.30
C VAL A 45 -0.88 -4.22 -10.39
N MET A 46 0.23 -4.84 -10.77
CA MET A 46 0.89 -5.86 -9.95
C MET A 46 1.32 -5.30 -8.59
N ALA A 47 1.94 -4.11 -8.55
CA ALA A 47 2.42 -3.50 -7.33
C ALA A 47 1.28 -3.14 -6.35
N ALA A 48 0.21 -2.50 -6.85
CA ALA A 48 -0.93 -2.12 -6.03
C ALA A 48 -1.69 -3.34 -5.48
N LEU A 49 -2.00 -4.33 -6.33
CA LEU A 49 -2.74 -5.51 -5.90
C LEU A 49 -1.91 -6.43 -4.99
N ALA A 50 -0.61 -6.58 -5.24
CA ALA A 50 0.26 -7.38 -4.37
C ALA A 50 0.40 -6.81 -2.96
N SER A 51 0.19 -5.50 -2.79
CA SER A 51 0.18 -4.80 -1.50
C SER A 51 -1.23 -4.65 -0.89
N GLY A 52 -2.26 -5.24 -1.51
CA GLY A 52 -3.64 -5.21 -1.04
C GLY A 52 -4.37 -3.88 -1.26
N ASN A 53 -3.85 -3.03 -2.14
CA ASN A 53 -4.41 -1.73 -2.46
C ASN A 53 -5.34 -1.79 -3.68
N HIS A 54 -6.24 -0.83 -3.79
CA HIS A 54 -6.93 -0.53 -5.03
C HIS A 54 -6.07 0.39 -5.91
N LEU A 55 -6.19 0.26 -7.23
CA LEU A 55 -5.48 1.13 -8.17
C LEU A 55 -6.46 2.04 -8.91
N LEU A 56 -6.16 3.33 -8.90
CA LEU A 56 -6.83 4.35 -9.68
C LEU A 56 -5.85 4.89 -10.73
N LEU A 57 -6.02 4.46 -11.97
CA LEU A 57 -5.18 4.86 -13.09
C LEU A 57 -5.61 6.23 -13.62
N ALA A 58 -4.61 7.05 -13.94
CA ALA A 58 -4.81 8.21 -14.78
C ALA A 58 -5.39 7.79 -16.13
N ASP A 59 -6.25 8.63 -16.69
CA ASP A 59 -6.95 8.31 -17.92
C ASP A 59 -6.04 8.44 -19.15
N THR A 60 -5.32 7.35 -19.46
CA THR A 60 -4.50 7.20 -20.67
C THR A 60 -5.03 6.07 -21.56
N ALA A 61 -4.67 6.08 -22.85
CA ALA A 61 -5.03 5.00 -23.77
C ALA A 61 -4.49 3.64 -23.31
N ALA A 62 -3.27 3.62 -22.76
CA ALA A 62 -2.67 2.43 -22.16
C ALA A 62 -3.47 1.93 -20.94
N ALA A 63 -3.86 2.84 -20.04
CA ALA A 63 -4.65 2.51 -18.87
C ALA A 63 -6.01 1.88 -19.23
N ARG A 64 -6.76 2.49 -20.15
CA ARG A 64 -8.04 1.93 -20.63
C ARG A 64 -7.87 0.55 -21.26
N LYS A 65 -6.85 0.39 -22.11
CA LYS A 65 -6.57 -0.89 -22.78
C LYS A 65 -6.27 -1.99 -21.78
N VAL A 66 -5.41 -1.72 -20.81
CA VAL A 66 -5.07 -2.69 -19.76
C VAL A 66 -6.30 -3.00 -18.90
N GLN A 67 -7.03 -1.99 -18.44
CA GLN A 67 -8.21 -2.18 -17.59
C GLN A 67 -9.27 -3.05 -18.28
N ALA A 68 -9.53 -2.83 -19.57
CA ALA A 68 -10.48 -3.63 -20.34
C ALA A 68 -10.03 -5.09 -20.51
N ALA A 69 -8.72 -5.32 -20.59
CA ALA A 69 -8.12 -6.65 -20.71
C ALA A 69 -8.01 -7.41 -19.37
N LEU A 70 -8.24 -6.75 -18.23
CA LEU A 70 -8.17 -7.41 -16.92
C LEU A 70 -9.30 -8.43 -16.73
N PRO A 71 -9.02 -9.59 -16.09
CA PRO A 71 -10.05 -10.53 -15.66
C PRO A 71 -11.05 -9.90 -14.68
N ASP A 72 -12.30 -10.36 -14.69
CA ASP A 72 -13.38 -9.81 -13.85
C ASP A 72 -13.05 -9.85 -12.34
N THR A 73 -12.29 -10.86 -11.91
CA THR A 73 -11.87 -11.04 -10.51
C THR A 73 -11.03 -9.88 -9.97
N VAL A 74 -10.26 -9.20 -10.83
CA VAL A 74 -9.39 -8.08 -10.45
C VAL A 74 -9.85 -6.74 -11.02
N ARG A 75 -10.71 -6.75 -12.04
CA ARG A 75 -11.24 -5.54 -12.70
C ARG A 75 -11.93 -4.59 -11.71
N GLY A 76 -12.62 -5.10 -10.70
CA GLY A 76 -13.26 -4.25 -9.67
C GLY A 76 -12.28 -3.46 -8.80
N GLN A 77 -11.02 -3.89 -8.74
CA GLN A 77 -9.96 -3.28 -7.93
C GLN A 77 -9.11 -2.26 -8.71
N VAL A 78 -9.28 -2.18 -10.03
CA VAL A 78 -8.54 -1.29 -10.92
C VAL A 78 -9.51 -0.43 -11.71
N ARG A 79 -9.46 0.88 -11.48
CA ARG A 79 -10.34 1.86 -12.14
C ARG A 79 -9.52 2.87 -12.92
N VAL A 80 -10.12 3.47 -13.93
CA VAL A 80 -9.56 4.60 -14.69
C VAL A 80 -10.41 5.81 -14.40
N ASP A 81 -9.79 6.95 -14.08
CA ASP A 81 -10.50 8.21 -13.81
C ASP A 81 -9.63 9.40 -14.23
N ALA A 82 -10.19 10.30 -15.06
CA ALA A 82 -9.50 11.52 -15.47
C ALA A 82 -9.29 12.48 -14.28
N ALA A 83 -10.21 12.47 -13.31
CA ALA A 83 -10.15 13.26 -12.08
C ALA A 83 -9.48 12.48 -10.93
N TRP A 84 -8.60 11.51 -11.25
CA TRP A 84 -7.86 10.74 -10.23
C TRP A 84 -7.13 11.64 -9.23
N PHE A 85 -6.64 12.79 -9.70
CA PHE A 85 -5.89 13.73 -8.89
C PHE A 85 -6.73 14.36 -7.78
N ASP A 86 -8.05 14.43 -7.90
CA ASP A 86 -8.88 15.04 -6.84
C ASP A 86 -9.39 14.02 -5.82
N LYS A 87 -9.07 12.73 -6.01
CA LYS A 87 -9.53 11.65 -5.12
C LYS A 87 -8.63 11.52 -3.88
N THR A 88 -9.15 10.83 -2.87
CA THR A 88 -8.36 10.39 -1.73
C THR A 88 -7.41 9.26 -2.16
N LEU A 89 -6.11 9.47 -1.96
CA LEU A 89 -5.05 8.56 -2.36
C LEU A 89 -4.12 8.26 -1.19
N GLY A 90 -3.48 7.09 -1.21
CA GLY A 90 -2.49 6.67 -0.22
C GLY A 90 -1.03 6.79 -0.69
N ALA A 91 -0.81 6.73 -2.01
CA ALA A 91 0.46 7.04 -2.69
C ALA A 91 0.23 7.20 -4.20
N VAL A 92 1.27 7.60 -4.92
CA VAL A 92 1.30 7.72 -6.38
C VAL A 92 2.40 6.83 -6.94
N LEU A 93 2.07 5.94 -7.87
CA LEU A 93 3.01 5.24 -8.71
C LEU A 93 3.17 6.02 -10.01
N PHE A 94 4.41 6.33 -10.36
CA PHE A 94 4.74 7.04 -11.58
C PHE A 94 5.76 6.22 -12.38
N ASP A 95 5.59 6.14 -13.68
CA ASP A 95 6.56 5.59 -14.62
C ASP A 95 6.73 6.60 -15.76
N GLY A 96 7.93 7.18 -15.85
CA GLY A 96 8.25 8.29 -16.74
C GLY A 96 9.63 8.85 -16.42
N SER A 97 10.00 9.94 -17.09
CA SER A 97 11.31 10.59 -16.91
C SER A 97 11.43 11.26 -15.54
N GLU A 98 12.66 11.52 -15.09
CA GLU A 98 12.90 12.20 -13.81
C GLU A 98 12.34 13.62 -13.81
N THR A 99 12.43 14.33 -14.94
CA THR A 99 11.87 15.68 -15.09
C THR A 99 10.36 15.69 -14.90
N GLU A 100 9.65 14.71 -15.45
CA GLU A 100 8.20 14.57 -15.25
C GLU A 100 7.87 14.14 -13.82
N ALA A 101 8.69 13.28 -13.23
CA ALA A 101 8.54 12.87 -11.83
C ALA A 101 8.67 14.08 -10.89
N ASP A 102 9.64 14.96 -11.10
CA ASP A 102 9.83 16.18 -10.32
C ASP A 102 8.66 17.15 -10.46
N ALA A 103 8.19 17.37 -11.70
CA ALA A 103 7.01 18.18 -11.94
C ALA A 103 5.78 17.59 -11.24
N LEU A 104 5.61 16.26 -11.26
CA LEU A 104 4.52 15.59 -10.58
C LEU A 104 4.67 15.63 -9.05
N ARG A 105 5.89 15.54 -8.49
CA ARG A 105 6.14 15.72 -7.05
C ARG A 105 5.70 17.08 -6.56
N VAL A 106 6.06 18.15 -7.29
CA VAL A 106 5.64 19.52 -6.96
C VAL A 106 4.11 19.63 -6.97
N ARG A 107 3.46 19.09 -8.00
CA ARG A 107 1.99 19.06 -8.08
C ARG A 107 1.37 18.26 -6.94
N VAL A 108 1.88 17.06 -6.65
CA VAL A 108 1.37 16.22 -5.56
C VAL A 108 1.54 16.90 -4.21
N ALA A 109 2.64 17.62 -4.00
CA ALA A 109 2.90 18.37 -2.77
C ALA A 109 1.95 19.56 -2.57
N SER A 110 1.36 20.12 -3.63
CA SER A 110 0.38 21.22 -3.52
C SER A 110 -1.03 20.76 -3.15
N ARG A 111 -1.26 19.45 -3.07
CA ARG A 111 -2.56 18.89 -2.67
C ARG A 111 -2.86 19.18 -1.22
N THR A 112 -4.13 19.42 -0.91
CA THR A 112 -4.62 19.39 0.46
C THR A 112 -4.76 17.95 0.94
N GLY A 113 -4.42 17.69 2.21
CA GLY A 113 -4.53 16.38 2.84
C GLY A 113 -3.17 15.75 3.17
N PRO A 114 -3.10 14.41 3.27
CA PRO A 114 -1.86 13.72 3.62
C PRO A 114 -0.77 13.93 2.58
N ILE A 115 0.49 13.98 3.04
CA ILE A 115 1.66 13.97 2.15
C ILE A 115 1.72 12.61 1.46
N LEU A 116 1.57 12.62 0.13
CA LEU A 116 1.63 11.41 -0.67
C LEU A 116 3.06 11.16 -1.15
N GLN A 117 3.51 9.91 -1.03
CA GLN A 117 4.76 9.48 -1.66
C GLN A 117 4.53 9.27 -3.15
N LEU A 118 5.47 9.75 -3.96
CA LEU A 118 5.60 9.40 -5.38
C LEU A 118 6.70 8.34 -5.51
N LEU A 119 6.34 7.17 -6.00
CA LEU A 119 7.25 6.04 -6.19
C LEU A 119 7.51 5.85 -7.68
N GLN A 120 8.78 5.70 -8.04
CA GLN A 120 9.23 5.26 -9.36
C GLN A 120 9.77 3.82 -9.26
N PRO A 121 9.69 3.03 -10.34
CA PRO A 121 10.21 1.67 -10.35
C PRO A 121 11.74 1.66 -10.49
N THR A 122 12.44 0.90 -9.63
CA THR A 122 13.91 0.70 -9.72
C THR A 122 14.36 -0.70 -9.25
N PRO A 123 14.38 -1.74 -10.10
CA PRO A 123 13.59 -1.92 -11.33
C PRO A 123 12.10 -2.15 -11.03
N ASP A 124 11.76 -2.56 -9.80
CA ASP A 124 10.40 -2.77 -9.32
C ASP A 124 9.95 -1.62 -8.41
N TYR A 125 8.64 -1.46 -8.21
CA TYR A 125 8.12 -0.60 -7.15
C TYR A 125 8.37 -1.20 -5.76
N ASP A 126 8.83 -0.38 -4.82
CA ASP A 126 9.02 -0.79 -3.43
C ASP A 126 7.68 -0.99 -2.70
N LEU A 127 7.25 -2.26 -2.62
CA LEU A 127 5.98 -2.62 -1.98
C LEU A 127 5.92 -2.28 -0.48
N SER A 128 7.07 -2.12 0.19
CA SER A 128 7.09 -1.71 1.61
C SER A 128 6.57 -0.29 1.81
N ARG A 129 6.66 0.55 0.78
CA ARG A 129 6.11 1.92 0.77
C ARG A 129 4.63 1.97 0.43
N LEU A 130 4.04 0.85 0.01
CA LEU A 130 2.62 0.73 -0.33
C LEU A 130 1.76 0.18 0.82
N VAL A 131 2.31 0.07 2.03
CA VAL A 131 1.59 -0.33 3.23
C VAL A 131 1.69 0.72 4.33
N HIS A 132 0.76 0.67 5.28
CA HIS A 132 0.84 1.29 6.59
C HIS A 132 1.23 0.26 7.64
N GLU A 133 2.15 0.64 8.50
CA GLU A 133 2.44 -0.06 9.74
C GLU A 133 1.33 0.19 10.76
N ARG A 134 0.92 -0.87 11.46
CA ARG A 134 -0.08 -0.79 12.51
C ARG A 134 0.34 -1.64 13.70
N THR A 135 0.61 -0.97 14.81
CA THR A 135 0.87 -1.62 16.10
C THR A 135 -0.44 -1.85 16.84
N LEU A 136 -0.56 -2.98 17.52
CA LEU A 136 -1.63 -3.29 18.47
C LEU A 136 -0.99 -3.77 19.76
N SER A 137 -1.33 -3.09 20.86
CA SER A 137 -0.95 -3.45 22.22
C SER A 137 -2.20 -3.89 22.98
N ILE A 138 -2.15 -5.10 23.54
CA ILE A 138 -3.25 -5.67 24.32
C ILE A 138 -2.77 -5.87 25.75
N ASN A 139 -3.37 -5.15 26.70
CA ASN A 139 -3.17 -5.41 28.12
C ASN A 139 -3.85 -6.73 28.50
N THR A 140 -3.07 -7.81 28.59
CA THR A 140 -3.57 -9.15 28.93
C THR A 140 -3.82 -9.32 30.43
N ALA A 141 -3.33 -8.39 31.26
CA ALA A 141 -3.54 -8.38 32.71
C ALA A 141 -4.73 -7.52 33.15
N ALA A 142 -5.45 -6.90 32.22
CA ALA A 142 -6.54 -5.95 32.52
C ALA A 142 -7.65 -6.55 33.40
N ALA A 143 -7.85 -7.87 33.38
CA ALA A 143 -8.82 -8.58 34.21
C ALA A 143 -8.37 -8.76 35.68
N GLY A 144 -7.19 -8.26 36.07
CA GLY A 144 -6.69 -8.29 37.46
C GLY A 144 -5.65 -9.36 37.76
N GLY A 145 -5.09 -10.02 36.74
CA GLY A 145 -4.03 -11.03 36.92
C GLY A 145 -3.38 -11.42 35.60
N ASN A 146 -2.11 -11.86 35.66
CA ASN A 146 -1.36 -12.32 34.50
C ASN A 146 -1.28 -13.86 34.48
N ALA A 147 -2.08 -14.49 33.61
CA ALA A 147 -2.15 -15.94 33.49
C ALA A 147 -0.79 -16.59 33.16
N SER A 148 0.04 -15.94 32.34
CA SER A 148 1.38 -16.45 31.99
C SER A 148 2.31 -16.47 33.20
N LEU A 149 2.24 -15.47 34.08
CA LEU A 149 3.00 -15.48 35.34
C LEU A 149 2.50 -16.58 36.28
N MET A 150 1.19 -16.81 36.36
CA MET A 150 0.62 -17.86 37.21
C MET A 150 1.04 -19.28 36.77
N ALA A 151 1.23 -19.50 35.47
CA ALA A 151 1.67 -20.79 34.93
C ALA A 151 3.16 -21.09 35.10
N MET A 152 4.02 -20.08 35.29
CA MET A 152 5.48 -20.27 35.48
C MET A 152 5.86 -20.66 36.92
N GLY A 153 4.97 -20.48 37.89
CA GLY A 153 5.17 -20.89 39.28
C GLY A 153 4.49 -22.22 39.65
N ALA A 154 3.89 -22.90 38.68
CA ALA A 154 3.18 -24.18 38.84
C ALA A 154 4.04 -25.38 38.42
#